data_AF-A0A959CCC8-F1
#
_entry.id   AF-A0A959CCC8-F1
#
_cell.length_a   1.000
_cell.length_b   1.000
_cell.length_c   1.000
_cell.angle_alpha   90.00
_cell.angle_beta   90.00
_cell.angle_gamma   90.00
#
_symmetry.space_group_name_H-M   'P 1'
#
loop_
_entity.id
_entity.type
_entity.pdbx_description
1 polymer ?
#
loop_
_entity_poly.entity_id
_entity_poly.type
_entity_poly.pdbx_seq_one_letter_code
_entity_poly.pdbx_strand_id
1 'polypeptide(L)'
;APFTLSFHTLQALLERGLEKHYRYAVEQVRKKQNTNPYHDATFFLQRYQVEDFEAGYLSRSAGRRFNESVQLAADHLDQFYLAEKLRCTCYMLTSQVVLATPYNLQLVEEVRRFVAALREPEPIVQAYYLITCLLTDPAAFSDFEALKLLLTEQERHFPPPVLAELYQYAINYCNLQILKNHEPFVAEALDWYTRGVQSGILLEQGKLSPWHFKNMIKLGLRLKKYAWTEQFIRDNTGLLEPEFRDDAFHYNLAELYYYTGRSGEAQEQLNQVEFTDIHYNLGAKVILCKIFYETGELDALESLLHAFRAYLHRNRVIAEDLRQPYLHFTAILRRITRSTSKDAAALRDRIDRTVLAEKNWLLKVLDQDF
;
A
#
# COMPACT_ATOMS: atom_id res chain seq x y z
N ALA A 1 -22.18 -14.19 -2.81
CA ALA A 1 -23.05 -15.01 -3.71
C ALA A 1 -23.94 -16.04 -2.98
N PRO A 2 -23.47 -16.87 -2.01
CA PRO A 2 -24.34 -17.88 -1.38
C PRO A 2 -25.38 -17.30 -0.40
N PHE A 3 -25.07 -16.16 0.25
CA PHE A 3 -25.97 -15.55 1.22
C PHE A 3 -27.16 -14.85 0.57
N THR A 4 -26.95 -14.11 -0.53
CA THR A 4 -28.03 -13.45 -1.30
C THR A 4 -29.08 -14.46 -1.77
N LEU A 5 -28.64 -15.66 -2.19
CA LEU A 5 -29.53 -16.76 -2.56
C LEU A 5 -30.32 -17.30 -1.35
N SER A 6 -29.68 -17.38 -0.19
CA SER A 6 -30.31 -17.79 1.06
C SER A 6 -31.34 -16.76 1.54
N PHE A 7 -31.05 -15.47 1.39
CA PHE A 7 -31.96 -14.35 1.69
C PHE A 7 -33.25 -14.41 0.87
N HIS A 8 -33.14 -14.51 -0.47
CA HIS A 8 -34.33 -14.62 -1.33
C HIS A 8 -35.14 -15.89 -1.04
N THR A 9 -34.47 -16.96 -0.63
CA THR A 9 -35.13 -18.21 -0.22
C THR A 9 -35.93 -17.99 1.08
N LEU A 10 -35.34 -17.35 2.09
CA LEU A 10 -36.04 -17.04 3.35
C LEU A 10 -37.27 -16.17 3.12
N GLN A 11 -37.13 -15.12 2.31
CA GLN A 11 -38.24 -14.24 1.94
C GLN A 11 -39.37 -15.02 1.25
N ALA A 12 -39.04 -15.83 0.24
CA ALA A 12 -40.04 -16.57 -0.52
C ALA A 12 -40.74 -17.67 0.30
N LEU A 13 -40.05 -18.30 1.25
CA LEU A 13 -40.64 -19.27 2.18
C LEU A 13 -41.64 -18.60 3.13
N LEU A 14 -41.30 -17.40 3.61
CA LEU A 14 -42.14 -16.60 4.49
C LEU A 14 -43.40 -16.09 3.77
N GLU A 15 -43.25 -15.57 2.55
CA GLU A 15 -44.37 -15.13 1.71
C GLU A 15 -45.35 -16.25 1.36
N ARG A 16 -44.85 -17.49 1.24
CA ARG A 16 -45.65 -18.69 0.95
C ARG A 16 -46.21 -19.40 2.20
N GLY A 17 -45.95 -18.87 3.40
CA GLY A 17 -46.43 -19.47 4.66
C GLY A 17 -45.81 -20.83 4.99
N LEU A 18 -44.64 -21.15 4.44
CA LEU A 18 -43.97 -22.45 4.61
C LEU A 18 -43.14 -22.49 5.90
N GLU A 19 -43.78 -22.36 7.05
CA GLU A 19 -43.12 -22.14 8.37
C GLU A 19 -42.05 -23.18 8.72
N LYS A 20 -42.31 -24.47 8.51
CA LYS A 20 -41.33 -25.54 8.79
C LYS A 20 -40.04 -25.39 7.97
N HIS A 21 -40.19 -25.06 6.69
CA HIS A 21 -39.06 -24.87 5.78
C HIS A 21 -38.32 -23.58 6.11
N TYR A 22 -39.05 -22.52 6.47
CA TYR A 22 -38.47 -21.26 6.91
C TYR A 22 -37.60 -21.45 8.16
N ARG A 23 -38.13 -22.09 9.22
CA ARG A 23 -37.37 -22.36 10.45
C ARG A 23 -36.11 -23.18 10.20
N TYR A 24 -36.22 -24.23 9.39
CA TYR A 24 -35.07 -25.03 9.00
C TYR A 24 -34.03 -24.18 8.27
N ALA A 25 -34.44 -23.35 7.30
CA ALA A 25 -33.54 -22.49 6.55
C ALA A 25 -32.83 -21.46 7.44
N VAL A 26 -33.54 -20.81 8.37
CA VAL A 26 -32.94 -19.88 9.36
C VAL A 26 -31.89 -20.59 10.20
N GLU A 27 -32.18 -21.79 10.71
CA GLU A 27 -31.23 -22.57 11.50
C GLU A 27 -29.96 -22.90 10.70
N GLN A 28 -30.10 -23.27 9.43
CA GLN A 28 -28.95 -23.53 8.54
C GLN A 28 -28.11 -22.27 8.31
N VAL A 29 -28.75 -21.11 8.12
CA VAL A 29 -28.05 -19.84 7.95
C VAL A 29 -27.30 -19.46 9.22
N ARG A 30 -27.95 -19.53 10.40
CA ARG A 30 -27.31 -19.25 11.68
C ARG A 30 -26.13 -20.18 11.97
N LYS A 31 -26.26 -21.49 11.67
CA LYS A 31 -25.15 -22.44 11.80
C LYS A 31 -23.95 -22.03 10.96
N LYS A 32 -24.17 -21.66 9.69
CA LYS A 32 -23.09 -21.17 8.81
C LYS A 32 -22.46 -19.88 9.32
N GLN A 33 -23.27 -18.94 9.80
CA GLN A 33 -22.78 -17.68 10.39
C GLN A 33 -21.94 -17.92 11.64
N ASN A 34 -22.37 -18.79 12.55
CA ASN A 34 -21.64 -19.09 13.78
C ASN A 34 -20.30 -19.79 13.53
N THR A 35 -20.15 -20.47 12.39
CA THR A 35 -18.87 -21.09 11.97
C THR A 35 -18.01 -20.17 11.12
N ASN A 36 -18.51 -19.00 10.72
CA ASN A 36 -17.73 -18.05 9.92
C ASN A 36 -16.71 -17.35 10.83
N PRO A 37 -15.40 -17.53 10.61
CA PRO A 37 -14.40 -16.84 11.42
C PRO A 37 -14.39 -15.33 11.15
N TYR A 38 -14.90 -14.89 10.00
CA TYR A 38 -14.81 -13.51 9.54
C TYR A 38 -15.96 -12.65 10.03
N HIS A 39 -15.62 -11.55 10.70
CA HIS A 39 -16.54 -10.57 11.28
C HIS A 39 -16.40 -9.22 10.55
N ASP A 40 -16.55 -9.23 9.23
CA ASP A 40 -16.53 -8.02 8.39
C ASP A 40 -17.92 -7.37 8.30
N ALA A 41 -18.02 -6.24 7.59
CA ALA A 41 -19.30 -5.59 7.37
C ALA A 41 -20.34 -6.51 6.72
N THR A 42 -19.90 -7.36 5.79
CA THR A 42 -20.78 -8.36 5.16
C THR A 42 -21.38 -9.30 6.20
N PHE A 43 -20.58 -9.81 7.14
CA PHE A 43 -21.08 -10.65 8.23
C PHE A 43 -22.19 -9.96 9.05
N PHE A 44 -22.01 -8.70 9.44
CA PHE A 44 -23.04 -7.97 10.21
C PHE A 44 -24.30 -7.69 9.40
N LEU A 45 -24.17 -7.33 8.11
CA LEU A 45 -25.32 -7.18 7.20
C LEU A 45 -26.15 -8.47 7.13
N GLN A 46 -25.46 -9.60 7.02
CA GLN A 46 -26.10 -10.91 6.96
C GLN A 46 -26.86 -11.25 8.25
N ARG A 47 -26.31 -10.92 9.42
CA ARG A 47 -26.99 -11.15 10.70
C ARG A 47 -28.17 -10.22 10.88
N TYR A 48 -28.02 -8.94 10.54
CA TYR A 48 -29.12 -7.98 10.51
C TYR A 48 -30.30 -8.52 9.68
N GLN A 49 -30.03 -8.98 8.47
CA GLN A 49 -31.08 -9.49 7.57
C GLN A 49 -31.83 -10.70 8.14
N VAL A 50 -31.14 -11.61 8.82
CA VAL A 50 -31.77 -12.78 9.46
C VAL A 50 -32.65 -12.36 10.62
N GLU A 51 -32.14 -11.51 11.51
CA GLU A 51 -32.88 -11.05 12.69
C GLU A 51 -34.05 -10.15 12.32
N ASP A 52 -33.93 -9.32 11.27
CA ASP A 52 -35.04 -8.50 10.75
C ASP A 52 -36.20 -9.37 10.23
N PHE A 53 -35.89 -10.44 9.50
CA PHE A 53 -36.90 -11.40 9.08
C PHE A 53 -37.56 -12.12 10.26
N GLU A 54 -36.77 -12.55 11.25
CA GLU A 54 -37.30 -13.23 12.42
C GLU A 54 -38.15 -12.28 13.28
N ALA A 55 -37.73 -11.02 13.39
CA ALA A 55 -38.50 -9.97 14.03
C ALA A 55 -39.86 -9.78 13.33
N GLY A 56 -39.88 -9.69 12.00
CA GLY A 56 -41.11 -9.57 11.20
C GLY A 56 -42.01 -10.80 11.26
N TYR A 57 -41.43 -12.00 11.39
CA TYR A 57 -42.16 -13.25 11.59
C TYR A 57 -42.82 -13.28 12.98
N LEU A 58 -42.05 -13.08 14.05
CA LEU A 58 -42.52 -13.13 15.43
C LEU A 58 -43.59 -12.06 15.71
N SER A 59 -43.46 -10.88 15.11
CA SER A 59 -44.45 -9.81 15.25
C SER A 59 -45.82 -10.19 14.66
N ARG A 60 -45.85 -11.05 13.63
CA ARG A 60 -47.08 -11.57 13.03
C ARG A 60 -47.65 -12.79 13.77
N SER A 61 -46.80 -13.62 14.37
CA SER A 61 -47.21 -14.89 14.98
C SER A 61 -47.39 -14.88 16.50
N ALA A 62 -46.69 -14.00 17.23
CA ALA A 62 -46.52 -14.11 18.69
C ALA A 62 -47.34 -13.11 19.54
N GLY A 63 -48.17 -12.26 18.92
CA GLY A 63 -48.93 -11.21 19.62
C GLY A 63 -48.03 -10.10 20.19
N ARG A 64 -48.54 -9.28 21.13
CA ARG A 64 -47.81 -8.16 21.77
C ARG A 64 -46.78 -8.62 22.83
N ARG A 65 -45.88 -9.54 22.47
CA ARG A 65 -44.77 -9.98 23.33
C ARG A 65 -43.47 -9.26 22.95
N PHE A 66 -42.54 -9.20 23.89
CA PHE A 66 -41.18 -8.70 23.61
C PHE A 66 -40.53 -9.55 22.51
N ASN A 67 -39.93 -8.87 21.54
CA ASN A 67 -39.33 -9.47 20.37
C ASN A 67 -37.83 -9.12 20.34
N GLU A 68 -37.02 -10.01 20.91
CA GLU A 68 -35.56 -9.83 21.04
C GLU A 68 -34.88 -9.65 19.68
N SER A 69 -35.40 -10.30 18.63
CA SER A 69 -34.85 -10.17 17.27
C SER A 69 -34.92 -8.74 16.73
N VAL A 70 -35.82 -7.88 17.24
CA VAL A 70 -35.82 -6.44 16.87
C VAL A 70 -34.57 -5.74 17.39
N GLN A 71 -34.17 -6.01 18.64
CA GLN A 71 -32.96 -5.44 19.23
C GLN A 71 -31.71 -5.97 18.54
N LEU A 72 -31.64 -7.29 18.33
CA LEU A 72 -30.52 -7.92 17.64
C LEU A 72 -30.37 -7.40 16.20
N ALA A 73 -31.48 -7.19 15.48
CA ALA A 73 -31.46 -6.58 14.16
C ALA A 73 -30.89 -5.16 14.21
N ALA A 74 -31.36 -4.32 15.14
CA ALA A 74 -30.84 -2.96 15.31
C ALA A 74 -29.34 -2.95 15.62
N ASP A 75 -28.88 -3.79 16.55
CA ASP A 75 -27.47 -3.87 16.95
C ASP A 75 -26.58 -4.31 15.77
N HIS A 76 -27.02 -5.29 14.98
CA HIS A 76 -26.29 -5.73 13.79
C HIS A 76 -26.32 -4.70 12.65
N LEU A 77 -27.40 -3.94 12.52
CA LEU A 77 -27.48 -2.82 11.59
C LEU A 77 -26.47 -1.73 11.96
N ASP A 78 -26.34 -1.42 13.25
CA ASP A 78 -25.36 -0.44 13.74
C ASP A 78 -23.93 -0.89 13.42
N GLN A 79 -23.56 -2.16 13.71
CA GLN A 79 -22.22 -2.66 13.40
C GLN A 79 -21.91 -2.62 11.89
N PHE A 80 -22.87 -3.05 11.05
CA PHE A 80 -22.73 -2.96 9.61
C PHE A 80 -22.55 -1.51 9.13
N TYR A 81 -23.41 -0.62 9.60
CA TYR A 81 -23.39 0.79 9.21
C TYR A 81 -22.07 1.44 9.60
N LEU A 82 -21.62 1.25 10.85
CA LEU A 82 -20.36 1.84 11.34
C LEU A 82 -19.16 1.33 10.53
N ALA A 83 -19.08 0.02 10.28
CA ALA A 83 -17.98 -0.58 9.51
C ALA A 83 -17.94 -0.03 8.07
N GLU A 84 -19.06 -0.08 7.34
CA GLU A 84 -19.11 0.44 5.96
C GLU A 84 -18.93 1.95 5.88
N LYS A 85 -19.50 2.69 6.83
CA LYS A 85 -19.40 4.15 6.84
C LYS A 85 -17.97 4.60 7.05
N LEU A 86 -17.26 3.99 7.99
CA LEU A 86 -15.84 4.29 8.23
C LEU A 86 -14.98 3.80 7.07
N ARG A 87 -15.22 2.61 6.50
CA ARG A 87 -14.51 2.12 5.31
C ARG A 87 -14.64 3.08 4.12
N CYS A 88 -15.87 3.49 3.80
CA CYS A 88 -16.13 4.48 2.75
C CYS A 88 -15.43 5.82 3.04
N THR A 89 -15.44 6.25 4.31
CA THR A 89 -14.76 7.48 4.74
C THR A 89 -13.25 7.38 4.51
N CYS A 90 -12.62 6.26 4.88
CA CYS A 90 -11.19 6.02 4.65
C CYS A 90 -10.87 6.11 3.16
N TYR A 91 -11.66 5.47 2.30
CA TYR A 91 -11.50 5.55 0.85
C TYR A 91 -11.62 6.99 0.33
N MET A 92 -12.65 7.73 0.77
CA MET A 92 -12.90 9.11 0.36
C MET A 92 -11.75 10.04 0.77
N LEU A 93 -11.25 9.91 2.00
CA LEU A 93 -10.13 10.68 2.53
C LEU A 93 -8.83 10.41 1.74
N THR A 94 -8.51 9.14 1.48
CA THR A 94 -7.33 8.79 0.66
C THR A 94 -7.48 9.31 -0.77
N SER A 95 -8.65 9.13 -1.38
CA SER A 95 -8.91 9.57 -2.74
C SER A 95 -8.87 11.09 -2.89
N GLN A 96 -9.32 11.85 -1.89
CA GLN A 96 -9.20 13.32 -1.86
C GLN A 96 -7.75 13.79 -1.98
N VAL A 97 -6.83 13.11 -1.28
CA VAL A 97 -5.40 13.44 -1.31
C VAL A 97 -4.77 13.09 -2.65
N VAL A 98 -5.13 11.93 -3.24
CA VAL A 98 -4.49 11.42 -4.45
C VAL A 98 -5.09 12.02 -5.74
N LEU A 99 -6.41 12.20 -5.80
CA LEU A 99 -7.15 12.57 -7.01
C LEU A 99 -7.73 13.98 -6.98
N ALA A 100 -7.54 14.73 -5.87
CA ALA A 100 -8.12 16.07 -5.67
C ALA A 100 -9.64 16.13 -5.87
N THR A 101 -10.35 15.01 -5.62
CA THR A 101 -11.80 14.89 -5.81
C THR A 101 -12.58 15.46 -4.62
N PRO A 102 -13.57 16.35 -4.82
CA PRO A 102 -14.31 16.98 -3.72
C PRO A 102 -15.44 16.07 -3.22
N TYR A 103 -15.11 15.07 -2.41
CA TYR A 103 -16.12 14.28 -1.69
C TYR A 103 -16.77 15.07 -0.54
N ASN A 104 -18.06 14.82 -0.29
CA ASN A 104 -18.78 15.36 0.86
C ASN A 104 -18.80 14.34 2.02
N LEU A 105 -18.11 14.65 3.12
CA LEU A 105 -17.92 13.79 4.28
C LEU A 105 -19.03 13.97 5.32
N GLN A 106 -20.24 13.53 5.00
CA GLN A 106 -21.38 13.61 5.95
C GLN A 106 -21.27 12.60 7.09
N LEU A 107 -21.70 12.98 8.29
CA LEU A 107 -21.79 12.13 9.50
C LEU A 107 -20.46 11.55 10.01
N VAL A 108 -19.31 12.00 9.49
CA VAL A 108 -18.01 11.41 9.85
C VAL A 108 -17.66 11.71 11.30
N GLU A 109 -17.81 12.96 11.74
CA GLU A 109 -17.43 13.36 13.10
C GLU A 109 -18.37 12.78 14.16
N GLU A 110 -19.65 12.65 13.85
CA GLU A 110 -20.64 12.01 14.71
C GLU A 110 -20.34 10.52 14.88
N VAL A 111 -20.05 9.82 13.79
CA VAL A 111 -19.66 8.39 13.82
C VAL A 111 -18.35 8.21 14.58
N ARG A 112 -17.34 9.04 14.34
CA ARG A 112 -16.07 8.99 15.08
C ARG A 112 -16.28 9.18 16.57
N ARG A 113 -17.08 10.19 16.96
CA ARG A 113 -17.39 10.44 18.38
C ARG A 113 -18.14 9.28 19.01
N PHE A 114 -19.09 8.69 18.29
CA PHE A 114 -19.82 7.53 18.77
C PHE A 114 -18.90 6.34 19.01
N VAL A 115 -18.06 5.97 18.03
CA VAL A 115 -17.13 4.84 18.15
C VAL A 115 -16.09 5.08 19.23
N ALA A 116 -15.58 6.29 19.37
CA ALA A 116 -14.64 6.66 20.45
C ALA A 116 -15.23 6.49 21.86
N ALA A 117 -16.55 6.54 22.00
CA ALA A 117 -17.24 6.35 23.28
C ALA A 117 -17.58 4.87 23.58
N LEU A 118 -17.44 3.97 22.60
CA LEU A 118 -17.65 2.54 22.80
C LEU A 118 -16.52 1.95 23.64
N ARG A 119 -16.86 1.08 24.60
CA ARG A 119 -15.87 0.38 25.43
C ARG A 119 -15.14 -0.71 24.65
N GLU A 120 -15.91 -1.49 23.88
CA GLU A 120 -15.45 -2.67 23.14
C GLU A 120 -16.08 -2.65 21.75
N PRO A 121 -15.60 -1.80 20.83
CA PRO A 121 -16.05 -1.82 19.45
C PRO A 121 -15.64 -3.13 18.76
N GLU A 122 -16.45 -3.58 17.79
CA GLU A 122 -16.10 -4.73 16.95
C GLU A 122 -14.77 -4.47 16.21
N PRO A 123 -13.89 -5.47 16.05
CA PRO A 123 -12.54 -5.28 15.49
C PRO A 123 -12.51 -4.56 14.15
N ILE A 124 -13.48 -4.83 13.26
CA ILE A 124 -13.56 -4.16 11.96
C ILE A 124 -13.93 -2.68 12.07
N VAL A 125 -14.82 -2.34 13.00
CA VAL A 125 -15.22 -0.96 13.29
C VAL A 125 -14.04 -0.21 13.89
N GLN A 126 -13.35 -0.82 14.85
CA GLN A 126 -12.17 -0.25 15.49
C GLN A 126 -11.03 -0.03 14.48
N ALA A 127 -10.78 -0.98 13.59
CA ALA A 127 -9.72 -0.88 12.58
C ALA A 127 -9.94 0.32 11.65
N TYR A 128 -11.13 0.45 11.06
CA TYR A 128 -11.42 1.60 10.19
C TYR A 128 -11.53 2.93 10.95
N TYR A 129 -11.95 2.91 12.22
CA TYR A 129 -11.90 4.09 13.08
C TYR A 129 -10.46 4.59 13.29
N LEU A 130 -9.55 3.69 13.67
CA LEU A 130 -8.14 4.01 13.86
C LEU A 130 -7.51 4.52 12.55
N ILE A 131 -7.80 3.86 11.42
CA ILE A 131 -7.35 4.33 10.10
C ILE A 131 -7.89 5.73 9.79
N THR A 132 -9.14 6.04 10.13
CA THR A 132 -9.69 7.39 9.96
C THR A 132 -8.91 8.42 10.79
N CYS A 133 -8.48 8.07 12.00
CA CYS A 133 -7.58 8.92 12.80
C CYS A 133 -6.23 9.11 12.09
N LEU A 134 -5.61 8.03 11.58
CA LEU A 134 -4.32 8.11 10.84
C LEU A 134 -4.40 8.98 9.57
N LEU A 135 -5.55 8.98 8.89
CA LEU A 135 -5.78 9.75 7.68
C LEU A 135 -6.09 11.22 7.95
N THR A 136 -6.56 11.56 9.15
CA THR A 136 -6.96 12.93 9.53
C THR A 136 -5.92 13.64 10.39
N ASP A 137 -5.12 12.90 11.16
CA ASP A 137 -4.05 13.43 12.00
C ASP A 137 -2.72 12.75 11.69
N PRO A 138 -1.74 13.47 11.11
CA PRO A 138 -0.43 12.93 10.85
C PRO A 138 0.45 12.66 12.09
N ALA A 139 0.02 13.05 13.29
CA ALA A 139 0.71 12.78 14.55
C ALA A 139 0.01 11.68 15.38
N ALA A 140 -0.89 10.91 14.77
CA ALA A 140 -1.66 9.82 15.38
C ALA A 140 -0.81 8.55 15.68
N PHE A 141 0.32 8.72 16.36
CA PHE A 141 1.24 7.61 16.68
C PHE A 141 0.62 6.58 17.63
N SER A 142 -0.16 7.03 18.61
CA SER A 142 -0.88 6.14 19.53
C SER A 142 -1.94 5.30 18.82
N ASP A 143 -2.68 5.90 17.88
CA ASP A 143 -3.68 5.19 17.08
C ASP A 143 -3.02 4.18 16.14
N PHE A 144 -1.83 4.49 15.63
CA PHE A 144 -1.06 3.56 14.81
C PHE A 144 -0.63 2.34 15.63
N GLU A 145 -0.09 2.53 16.83
CA GLU A 145 0.27 1.40 17.71
C GLU A 145 -0.97 0.58 18.11
N ALA A 146 -2.10 1.22 18.39
CA ALA A 146 -3.36 0.52 18.63
C ALA A 146 -3.81 -0.31 17.42
N LEU A 147 -3.66 0.23 16.20
CA LEU A 147 -3.97 -0.49 14.96
C LEU A 147 -3.05 -1.70 14.78
N LYS A 148 -1.75 -1.55 15.04
CA LYS A 148 -0.78 -2.65 14.95
C LYS A 148 -1.15 -3.80 15.88
N LEU A 149 -1.50 -3.49 17.13
CA LEU A 149 -1.93 -4.48 18.11
C LEU A 149 -3.20 -5.20 17.64
N LEU A 150 -4.21 -4.43 17.23
CA LEU A 150 -5.49 -4.95 16.74
C LEU A 150 -5.31 -5.91 15.55
N LEU A 151 -4.54 -5.51 14.54
CA LEU A 151 -4.30 -6.32 13.34
C LEU A 151 -3.49 -7.59 13.66
N THR A 152 -2.66 -7.56 14.70
CA THR A 152 -1.86 -8.71 15.11
C THR A 152 -2.67 -9.72 15.91
N GLU A 153 -3.55 -9.25 16.79
CA GLU A 153 -4.37 -10.10 17.65
C GLU A 153 -5.61 -10.65 16.95
N GLN A 154 -6.21 -9.87 16.03
CA GLN A 154 -7.51 -10.18 15.43
C GLN A 154 -7.41 -10.61 13.96
N GLU A 155 -6.22 -10.92 13.44
CA GLU A 155 -5.97 -11.26 12.03
C GLU A 155 -6.97 -12.28 11.46
N ARG A 156 -7.25 -13.35 12.23
CA ARG A 156 -8.15 -14.45 11.86
C ARG A 156 -9.61 -14.02 11.65
N HIS A 157 -10.01 -12.86 12.18
CA HIS A 157 -11.37 -12.34 12.09
C HIS A 157 -11.59 -11.47 10.84
N PHE A 158 -10.53 -11.17 10.08
CA PHE A 158 -10.63 -10.39 8.87
C PHE A 158 -10.60 -11.29 7.63
N PRO A 159 -11.53 -11.13 6.67
CA PRO A 159 -11.37 -11.71 5.35
C PRO A 159 -10.04 -11.28 4.72
N PRO A 160 -9.33 -12.13 3.96
CA PRO A 160 -8.06 -11.75 3.34
C PRO A 160 -8.10 -10.45 2.53
N PRO A 161 -9.14 -10.15 1.71
CA PRO A 161 -9.21 -8.88 0.98
C PRO A 161 -9.31 -7.65 1.90
N VAL A 162 -10.04 -7.77 3.00
CA VAL A 162 -10.18 -6.71 4.01
C VAL A 162 -8.85 -6.52 4.73
N LEU A 163 -8.20 -7.60 5.12
CA LEU A 163 -6.91 -7.54 5.80
C LEU A 163 -5.82 -6.90 4.91
N ALA A 164 -5.83 -7.21 3.60
CA ALA A 164 -4.96 -6.56 2.63
C ALA A 164 -5.18 -5.05 2.54
N GLU A 165 -6.45 -4.61 2.52
CA GLU A 165 -6.81 -3.20 2.58
C GLU A 165 -6.29 -2.53 3.86
N LEU A 166 -6.49 -3.16 5.03
CA LEU A 166 -6.01 -2.63 6.31
C LEU A 166 -4.48 -2.54 6.37
N TYR A 167 -3.76 -3.53 5.83
CA TYR A 167 -2.30 -3.51 5.72
C TYR A 167 -1.84 -2.38 4.80
N GLN A 168 -2.53 -2.17 3.68
CA GLN A 168 -2.22 -1.08 2.77
C GLN A 168 -2.34 0.28 3.45
N TYR A 169 -3.36 0.49 4.29
CA TYR A 169 -3.51 1.71 5.08
C TYR A 169 -2.35 1.90 6.08
N ALA A 170 -1.96 0.85 6.80
CA ALA A 170 -0.82 0.89 7.73
C ALA A 170 0.50 1.22 7.01
N ILE A 171 0.76 0.58 5.87
CA ILE A 171 1.92 0.82 5.01
C ILE A 171 1.92 2.26 4.49
N ASN A 172 0.77 2.76 4.03
CA ASN A 172 0.65 4.11 3.51
C ASN A 172 0.93 5.16 4.61
N TYR A 173 0.43 4.94 5.83
CA TYR A 173 0.77 5.79 6.96
C TYR A 173 2.28 5.78 7.24
N CYS A 174 2.92 4.61 7.28
CA CYS A 174 4.37 4.52 7.45
C CYS A 174 5.12 5.31 6.35
N ASN A 175 4.73 5.16 5.08
CA ASN A 175 5.34 5.88 3.97
C ASN A 175 5.22 7.41 4.14
N LEU A 176 4.06 7.91 4.60
CA LEU A 176 3.88 9.34 4.90
C LEU A 176 4.80 9.81 6.04
N GLN A 177 4.99 9.00 7.09
CA GLN A 177 5.90 9.33 8.18
C GLN A 177 7.37 9.31 7.75
N ILE A 178 7.75 8.38 6.87
CA ILE A 178 9.08 8.30 6.27
C ILE A 178 9.39 9.56 5.45
N LEU A 179 8.43 10.08 4.70
CA LEU A 179 8.57 11.35 3.96
C LEU A 179 8.79 12.54 4.90
N LYS A 180 8.32 12.45 6.15
CA LYS A 180 8.54 13.45 7.21
C LYS A 180 9.83 13.22 8.01
N ASN A 181 10.70 12.32 7.53
CA ASN A 181 11.97 11.96 8.16
C ASN A 181 11.81 11.27 9.53
N HIS A 182 10.68 10.62 9.80
CA HIS A 182 10.52 9.76 10.97
C HIS A 182 11.10 8.37 10.69
N GLU A 183 12.42 8.23 10.86
CA GLU A 183 13.18 7.00 10.55
C GLU A 183 12.64 5.70 11.17
N PRO A 184 12.07 5.65 12.40
CA PRO A 184 11.54 4.41 12.96
C PRO A 184 10.49 3.73 12.06
N PHE A 185 9.72 4.50 11.28
CA PHE A 185 8.70 3.98 10.38
C PHE A 185 9.26 3.21 9.18
N VAL A 186 10.56 3.32 8.88
CA VAL A 186 11.20 2.52 7.82
C VAL A 186 11.19 1.04 8.19
N ALA A 187 11.48 0.71 9.45
CA ALA A 187 11.45 -0.66 9.94
C ALA A 187 10.02 -1.20 10.00
N GLU A 188 9.08 -0.38 10.48
CA GLU A 188 7.65 -0.70 10.54
C GLU A 188 7.06 -1.00 9.16
N ALA A 189 7.33 -0.15 8.17
CA ALA A 189 6.86 -0.37 6.80
C ALA A 189 7.37 -1.71 6.26
N LEU A 190 8.66 -2.01 6.48
CA LEU A 190 9.26 -3.25 5.98
C LEU A 190 8.65 -4.49 6.64
N ASP A 191 8.33 -4.41 7.93
CA ASP A 191 7.69 -5.51 8.66
C ASP A 191 6.29 -5.81 8.11
N TRP A 192 5.46 -4.78 7.94
CA TRP A 192 4.12 -4.91 7.34
C TRP A 192 4.15 -5.50 5.93
N TYR A 193 5.05 -5.00 5.09
CA TYR A 193 5.26 -5.58 3.76
C TYR A 193 5.69 -7.05 3.84
N THR A 194 6.66 -7.37 4.70
CA THR A 194 7.19 -8.73 4.82
C THR A 194 6.10 -9.70 5.28
N ARG A 195 5.33 -9.35 6.32
CA ARG A 195 4.20 -10.14 6.80
C ARG A 195 3.14 -10.33 5.72
N GLY A 196 2.80 -9.25 5.01
CA GLY A 196 1.81 -9.28 3.93
C GLY A 196 2.22 -10.14 2.72
N VAL A 197 3.50 -10.16 2.37
CA VAL A 197 4.02 -11.02 1.29
C VAL A 197 4.11 -12.48 1.73
N GLN A 198 4.65 -12.76 2.93
CA GLN A 198 4.82 -14.13 3.43
C GLN A 198 3.49 -14.86 3.64
N SER A 199 2.46 -14.14 4.10
CA SER A 199 1.10 -14.66 4.28
C SER A 199 0.31 -14.76 2.96
N GLY A 200 0.79 -14.13 1.89
CA GLY A 200 0.05 -14.00 0.64
C GLY A 200 -1.04 -12.93 0.63
N ILE A 201 -1.24 -12.20 1.73
CA ILE A 201 -2.29 -11.17 1.89
C ILE A 201 -2.11 -10.03 0.88
N LEU A 202 -0.88 -9.61 0.62
CA LEU A 202 -0.58 -8.53 -0.34
C LEU A 202 -0.39 -9.05 -1.78
N LEU A 203 -0.74 -10.31 -2.05
CA LEU A 203 -0.67 -10.89 -3.39
C LEU A 203 -2.04 -10.85 -4.06
N GLU A 204 -2.11 -10.20 -5.22
CA GLU A 204 -3.29 -10.21 -6.07
C GLU A 204 -3.16 -11.36 -7.06
N GLN A 205 -4.06 -12.34 -7.01
CA GLN A 205 -3.98 -13.55 -7.86
C GLN A 205 -2.64 -14.29 -7.76
N GLY A 206 -2.01 -14.26 -6.57
CA GLY A 206 -0.69 -14.85 -6.34
C GLY A 206 0.48 -14.01 -6.86
N LYS A 207 0.22 -12.76 -7.25
CA LYS A 207 1.21 -11.83 -7.80
C LYS A 207 1.44 -10.64 -6.88
N LEU A 208 2.69 -10.23 -6.77
CA LEU A 208 3.08 -9.04 -6.02
C LEU A 208 3.13 -7.83 -6.96
N SER A 209 2.57 -6.70 -6.53
CA SER A 209 2.70 -5.44 -7.25
C SER A 209 4.18 -5.05 -7.42
N PRO A 210 4.64 -4.66 -8.63
CA PRO A 210 5.99 -4.14 -8.84
C PRO A 210 6.34 -2.96 -7.92
N TRP A 211 5.33 -2.17 -7.53
CA TRP A 211 5.51 -1.04 -6.62
C TRP A 211 5.84 -1.52 -5.19
N HIS A 212 5.12 -2.52 -4.67
CA HIS A 212 5.42 -3.14 -3.37
C HIS A 212 6.83 -3.76 -3.37
N PHE A 213 7.16 -4.52 -4.41
CA PHE A 213 8.47 -5.15 -4.56
C PHE A 213 9.61 -4.13 -4.51
N LYS A 214 9.51 -3.05 -5.31
CA LYS A 214 10.50 -1.96 -5.32
C LYS A 214 10.59 -1.26 -3.96
N ASN A 215 9.47 -0.98 -3.31
CA ASN A 215 9.46 -0.31 -2.01
C ASN A 215 10.15 -1.15 -0.93
N MET A 216 9.88 -2.46 -0.87
CA MET A 216 10.53 -3.36 0.08
C MET A 216 12.05 -3.35 -0.08
N ILE A 217 12.54 -3.35 -1.32
CA ILE A 217 13.97 -3.28 -1.62
C ILE A 217 14.56 -1.95 -1.14
N LYS A 218 13.90 -0.83 -1.45
CA LYS A 218 14.31 0.51 -0.97
C LYS A 218 14.36 0.60 0.55
N LEU A 219 13.36 0.05 1.25
CA LEU A 219 13.32 -0.01 2.71
C LEU A 219 14.47 -0.87 3.25
N GLY A 220 14.70 -2.05 2.67
CA GLY A 220 15.82 -2.93 3.04
C GLY A 220 17.18 -2.27 2.86
N LEU A 221 17.39 -1.56 1.75
CA LEU A 221 18.59 -0.77 1.50
C LEU A 221 18.77 0.37 2.52
N ARG A 222 17.70 1.12 2.82
CA ARG A 222 17.74 2.21 3.81
C ARG A 222 18.07 1.72 5.22
N LEU A 223 17.56 0.54 5.59
CA LEU A 223 17.89 -0.14 6.85
C LEU A 223 19.24 -0.87 6.82
N LYS A 224 19.97 -0.83 5.70
CA LYS A 224 21.22 -1.57 5.46
C LYS A 224 21.09 -3.08 5.68
N LYS A 225 19.90 -3.64 5.49
CA LYS A 225 19.62 -5.09 5.58
C LYS A 225 19.99 -5.79 4.27
N TYR A 226 21.23 -5.65 3.81
CA TYR A 226 21.64 -6.05 2.46
C TYR A 226 21.44 -7.53 2.16
N ALA A 227 21.80 -8.42 3.08
CA ALA A 227 21.62 -9.86 2.91
C ALA A 227 20.14 -10.25 2.78
N TRP A 228 19.28 -9.62 3.59
CA TRP A 228 17.83 -9.80 3.49
C TRP A 228 17.31 -9.28 2.15
N THR A 229 17.77 -8.11 1.68
CA THR A 229 17.35 -7.54 0.40
C THR A 229 17.76 -8.45 -0.77
N GLU A 230 18.98 -9.00 -0.74
CA GLU A 230 19.44 -9.94 -1.78
C GLU A 230 18.56 -11.19 -1.84
N GLN A 231 18.30 -11.79 -0.68
CA GLN A 231 17.45 -12.97 -0.56
C GLN A 231 16.01 -12.67 -1.01
N PHE A 232 15.47 -11.52 -0.60
CA PHE A 232 14.14 -11.09 -0.99
C PHE A 232 14.01 -10.97 -2.52
N ILE A 233 14.97 -10.33 -3.20
CA ILE A 233 14.96 -10.19 -4.66
C ILE A 233 14.95 -11.57 -5.32
N ARG A 234 15.84 -12.48 -4.89
CA ARG A 234 15.97 -13.82 -5.47
C ARG A 234 14.71 -14.66 -5.28
N ASP A 235 14.13 -14.65 -4.09
CA ASP A 235 13.00 -15.52 -3.76
C ASP A 235 11.66 -14.99 -4.30
N ASN A 236 11.51 -13.66 -4.40
CA ASN A 236 10.20 -13.04 -4.64
C ASN A 236 10.04 -12.47 -6.05
N THR A 237 11.09 -12.43 -6.89
CA THR A 237 10.96 -12.01 -8.30
C THR A 237 9.92 -12.86 -9.04
N GLY A 238 9.83 -14.16 -8.73
CA GLY A 238 8.81 -15.05 -9.32
C GLY A 238 7.36 -14.63 -9.05
N LEU A 239 7.13 -13.83 -8.00
CA LEU A 239 5.81 -13.27 -7.67
C LEU A 239 5.42 -12.10 -8.56
N LEU A 240 6.34 -11.50 -9.32
CA LEU A 240 5.99 -10.46 -10.29
C LEU A 240 5.30 -11.06 -11.52
N GLU A 241 4.59 -10.22 -12.27
CA GLU A 241 4.11 -10.59 -13.59
C GLU A 241 5.28 -10.90 -14.53
N PRO A 242 5.17 -11.91 -15.42
CA PRO A 242 6.27 -12.36 -16.27
C PRO A 242 6.99 -11.23 -17.02
N GLU A 243 6.23 -10.24 -17.49
CA GLU A 243 6.72 -9.08 -18.24
C GLU A 243 7.70 -8.19 -17.45
N PHE A 244 7.65 -8.22 -16.12
CA PHE A 244 8.50 -7.39 -15.26
C PHE A 244 9.65 -8.15 -14.59
N ARG A 245 9.69 -9.49 -14.67
CA ARG A 245 10.58 -10.31 -13.84
C ARG A 245 12.05 -10.04 -14.09
N ASP A 246 12.48 -10.13 -15.35
CA ASP A 246 13.91 -10.07 -15.69
C ASP A 246 14.46 -8.65 -15.45
N ASP A 247 13.74 -7.64 -15.93
CA ASP A 247 14.08 -6.22 -15.69
C ASP A 247 14.11 -5.90 -14.19
N ALA A 248 13.10 -6.32 -13.42
CA ALA A 248 13.08 -6.08 -11.99
C ALA A 248 14.20 -6.82 -11.26
N PHE A 249 14.50 -8.07 -11.62
CA PHE A 249 15.55 -8.85 -10.98
C PHE A 249 16.92 -8.19 -11.16
N HIS A 250 17.30 -7.95 -12.41
CA HIS A 250 18.62 -7.42 -12.76
C HIS A 250 18.80 -5.98 -12.28
N TYR A 251 17.79 -5.12 -12.47
CA TYR A 251 17.86 -3.74 -11.99
C TYR A 251 18.00 -3.67 -10.46
N ASN A 252 17.21 -4.43 -9.71
CA ASN A 252 17.25 -4.33 -8.26
C ASN A 252 18.49 -5.00 -7.65
N LEU A 253 19.02 -6.08 -8.24
CA LEU A 253 20.32 -6.62 -7.85
C LEU A 253 21.45 -5.63 -8.15
N ALA A 254 21.42 -4.99 -9.32
CA ALA A 254 22.40 -3.95 -9.64
C ALA A 254 22.37 -2.80 -8.63
N GLU A 255 21.17 -2.36 -8.25
CA GLU A 255 21.01 -1.33 -7.23
C GLU A 255 21.59 -1.77 -5.88
N LEU A 256 21.28 -2.98 -5.42
CA LEU A 256 21.86 -3.55 -4.20
C LEU A 256 23.39 -3.62 -4.26
N TYR A 257 23.94 -4.10 -5.37
CA TYR A 257 25.39 -4.22 -5.58
C TYR A 257 26.06 -2.86 -5.58
N TYR A 258 25.46 -1.87 -6.23
CA TYR A 258 25.91 -0.48 -6.17
C TYR A 258 25.95 0.05 -4.72
N TYR A 259 24.87 -0.11 -3.94
CA TYR A 259 24.83 0.34 -2.54
C TYR A 259 25.79 -0.40 -1.60
N THR A 260 26.23 -1.60 -1.98
CA THR A 260 27.19 -2.41 -1.22
C THR A 260 28.64 -2.23 -1.69
N GLY A 261 28.89 -1.33 -2.66
CA GLY A 261 30.23 -1.07 -3.21
C GLY A 261 30.73 -2.12 -4.20
N ARG A 262 29.86 -3.04 -4.64
CA ARG A 262 30.14 -4.10 -5.61
C ARG A 262 29.89 -3.60 -7.04
N SER A 263 30.63 -2.59 -7.47
CA SER A 263 30.38 -1.89 -8.73
C SER A 263 30.51 -2.76 -9.99
N GLY A 264 31.44 -3.73 -10.00
CA GLY A 264 31.59 -4.68 -11.12
C GLY A 264 30.38 -5.58 -11.29
N GLU A 265 29.93 -6.23 -10.20
CA GLU A 265 28.71 -7.05 -10.20
C GLU A 265 27.48 -6.20 -10.58
N ALA A 266 27.41 -4.95 -10.13
CA ALA A 266 26.33 -4.03 -10.50
C ALA A 266 26.30 -3.78 -12.02
N GLN A 267 27.45 -3.51 -12.65
CA GLN A 267 27.54 -3.34 -14.10
C GLN A 267 27.13 -4.61 -14.86
N GLU A 268 27.58 -5.78 -14.41
CA GLU A 268 27.20 -7.07 -15.02
C GLU A 268 25.68 -7.26 -15.03
N GLN A 269 25.01 -6.98 -13.90
CA GLN A 269 23.55 -7.06 -13.83
C GLN A 269 22.88 -6.02 -14.75
N LEU A 270 23.40 -4.79 -14.82
CA LEU A 270 22.82 -3.73 -15.68
C LEU A 270 22.90 -4.06 -17.18
N ASN A 271 23.88 -4.85 -17.60
CA ASN A 271 24.02 -5.32 -18.98
C ASN A 271 22.98 -6.39 -19.36
N GLN A 272 22.34 -7.04 -18.37
CA GLN A 272 21.30 -8.06 -18.59
C GLN A 272 19.88 -7.47 -18.63
N VAL A 273 19.70 -6.19 -18.33
CA VAL A 273 18.39 -5.53 -18.33
C VAL A 273 17.94 -5.32 -19.77
N GLU A 274 16.78 -5.89 -20.16
CA GLU A 274 16.23 -5.75 -21.51
C GLU A 274 15.54 -4.39 -21.73
N PHE A 275 15.32 -3.65 -20.63
CA PHE A 275 14.80 -2.28 -20.61
C PHE A 275 13.38 -2.16 -21.19
N THR A 276 12.56 -3.17 -20.97
CA THR A 276 11.16 -3.20 -21.39
C THR A 276 10.32 -2.18 -20.62
N ASP A 277 10.66 -1.92 -19.35
CA ASP A 277 10.07 -0.85 -18.55
C ASP A 277 10.90 0.45 -18.55
N ILE A 278 10.22 1.57 -18.77
CA ILE A 278 10.87 2.90 -18.88
C ILE A 278 11.53 3.29 -17.55
N HIS A 279 10.91 3.01 -16.40
CA HIS A 279 11.46 3.39 -15.10
C HIS A 279 12.72 2.60 -14.74
N TYR A 280 12.76 1.30 -15.05
CA TYR A 280 13.97 0.50 -14.86
C TYR A 280 15.11 0.97 -15.77
N ASN A 281 14.82 1.32 -17.03
CA ASN A 281 15.81 1.89 -17.96
C ASN A 281 16.43 3.20 -17.46
N LEU A 282 15.58 4.16 -17.05
CA LEU A 282 16.06 5.44 -16.55
C LEU A 282 16.91 5.27 -15.28
N GLY A 283 16.48 4.42 -14.35
CA GLY A 283 17.22 4.12 -13.13
C GLY A 283 18.57 3.44 -13.42
N ALA A 284 18.59 2.44 -14.30
CA ALA A 284 19.79 1.70 -14.67
C ALA A 284 20.88 2.61 -15.26
N LYS A 285 20.50 3.50 -16.18
CA LYS A 285 21.44 4.48 -16.76
C LYS A 285 22.00 5.44 -15.72
N VAL A 286 21.20 5.81 -14.73
CA VAL A 286 21.67 6.63 -13.61
C VAL A 286 22.68 5.86 -12.76
N ILE A 287 22.41 4.59 -12.42
CA ILE A 287 23.37 3.76 -11.67
C ILE A 287 24.68 3.60 -12.45
N LEU A 288 24.63 3.32 -13.75
CA LEU A 288 25.84 3.25 -14.59
C LEU A 288 26.63 4.57 -14.60
N CYS A 289 25.94 5.72 -14.72
CA CYS A 289 26.61 7.03 -14.63
C CYS A 289 27.33 7.21 -13.29
N LYS A 290 26.69 6.81 -12.19
CA LYS A 290 27.25 6.91 -10.84
C LYS A 290 28.47 6.00 -10.69
N ILE A 291 28.39 4.77 -11.20
CA ILE A 291 29.52 3.84 -11.20
C ILE A 291 30.70 4.40 -12.00
N PHE A 292 30.50 4.80 -13.26
CA PHE A 292 31.61 5.33 -14.08
C PHE A 292 32.25 6.59 -13.49
N TYR A 293 31.46 7.42 -12.79
CA TYR A 293 32.00 8.55 -12.06
C TYR A 293 32.90 8.10 -10.91
N GLU A 294 32.40 7.20 -10.06
CA GLU A 294 33.09 6.73 -8.86
C GLU A 294 34.31 5.86 -9.18
N THR A 295 34.32 5.15 -10.32
CA THR A 295 35.47 4.36 -10.79
C THR A 295 36.49 5.19 -11.58
N GLY A 296 36.19 6.46 -11.90
CA GLY A 296 37.06 7.34 -12.68
C GLY A 296 37.07 7.06 -14.19
N GLU A 297 36.11 6.29 -14.70
CA GLU A 297 35.95 5.97 -16.13
C GLU A 297 35.27 7.13 -16.90
N LEU A 298 35.92 8.29 -16.92
CA LEU A 298 35.31 9.54 -17.42
C LEU A 298 34.94 9.51 -18.91
N ASP A 299 35.69 8.79 -19.75
CA ASP A 299 35.38 8.65 -21.18
C ASP A 299 34.10 7.83 -21.42
N ALA A 300 33.92 6.75 -20.65
CA ALA A 300 32.72 5.94 -20.66
C ALA A 300 31.52 6.73 -20.13
N LEU A 301 31.72 7.50 -19.06
CA LEU A 301 30.72 8.41 -18.52
C LEU A 301 30.29 9.46 -19.54
N GLU A 302 31.22 10.14 -20.22
CA GLU A 302 30.86 11.15 -21.22
C GLU A 302 30.05 10.55 -22.37
N SER A 303 30.46 9.38 -22.85
CA SER A 303 29.75 8.64 -23.90
C SER A 303 28.34 8.26 -23.47
N LEU A 304 28.18 7.74 -22.24
CA LEU A 304 26.89 7.38 -21.67
C LEU A 304 25.99 8.60 -21.47
N LEU A 305 26.52 9.70 -20.92
CA LEU A 305 25.76 10.94 -20.72
C LEU A 305 25.22 11.50 -22.05
N HIS A 306 26.03 11.46 -23.11
CA HIS A 306 25.61 11.89 -24.44
C HIS A 306 24.49 10.97 -24.99
N ALA A 307 24.69 9.66 -24.94
CA ALA A 307 23.70 8.68 -25.40
C ALA A 307 22.39 8.77 -24.61
N PHE A 308 22.48 8.94 -23.28
CA PHE A 308 21.33 9.04 -22.38
C PHE A 308 20.51 10.30 -22.67
N ARG A 309 21.17 11.45 -22.82
CA ARG A 309 20.49 12.70 -23.18
C ARG A 309 19.82 12.62 -24.56
N ALA A 310 20.49 12.01 -25.54
CA ALA A 310 19.90 11.79 -26.87
C ALA A 310 18.69 10.84 -26.84
N TYR A 311 18.71 9.83 -25.97
CA TYR A 311 17.57 8.94 -25.73
C TYR A 311 16.38 9.71 -25.13
N LEU A 312 16.61 10.49 -24.06
CA LEU A 312 15.58 11.29 -23.39
C LEU A 312 14.90 12.29 -24.34
N HIS A 313 15.66 12.95 -25.23
CA HIS A 313 15.08 13.89 -26.20
C HIS A 313 14.28 13.20 -27.31
N ARG A 314 14.69 11.99 -27.73
CA ARG A 314 14.03 11.25 -28.82
C ARG A 314 12.76 10.54 -28.37
N ASN A 315 12.73 10.04 -27.13
CA ASN A 315 11.60 9.29 -26.61
C ASN A 315 10.49 10.22 -26.09
N ARG A 316 9.52 10.54 -26.96
CA ARG A 316 8.36 11.38 -26.64
C ARG A 316 7.26 10.68 -25.84
N VAL A 317 7.37 9.36 -25.65
CA VAL A 317 6.43 8.58 -24.81
C VAL A 317 6.65 8.90 -23.33
N ILE A 318 7.85 9.30 -22.94
CA ILE A 318 8.19 9.68 -21.58
C ILE A 318 7.55 11.04 -21.26
N ALA A 319 6.70 11.08 -20.24
CA ALA A 319 6.09 12.31 -19.75
C ALA A 319 7.14 13.37 -19.40
N GLU A 320 6.82 14.64 -19.66
CA GLU A 320 7.69 15.80 -19.41
C GLU A 320 8.23 15.81 -17.97
N ASP A 321 7.33 15.62 -17.00
CA ASP A 321 7.64 15.66 -15.56
C ASP A 321 8.58 14.55 -15.12
N LEU A 322 8.53 13.38 -15.79
CA LEU A 322 9.48 12.30 -15.55
C LEU A 322 10.80 12.55 -16.28
N ARG A 323 10.77 13.12 -17.48
CA ARG A 323 11.94 13.32 -18.35
C ARG A 323 12.88 14.44 -17.87
N GLN A 324 12.32 15.57 -17.47
CA GLN A 324 13.09 16.78 -17.11
C GLN A 324 14.11 16.53 -15.97
N PRO A 325 13.77 15.85 -14.87
CA PRO A 325 14.73 15.56 -13.80
C PRO A 325 15.98 14.79 -14.25
N TYR A 326 15.84 13.85 -15.20
CA TYR A 326 16.99 13.11 -15.74
C TYR A 326 17.81 13.94 -16.73
N LEU A 327 17.17 14.80 -17.53
CA LEU A 327 17.89 15.74 -18.39
C LEU A 327 18.75 16.70 -17.55
N HIS A 328 18.18 17.22 -16.47
CA HIS A 328 18.93 18.06 -15.52
C HIS A 328 20.08 17.29 -14.86
N PHE A 329 19.86 16.03 -14.44
CA PHE A 329 20.91 15.17 -13.90
C PHE A 329 22.09 15.03 -14.88
N THR A 330 21.83 14.66 -16.14
CA THR A 330 22.90 14.49 -17.13
C THR A 330 23.67 15.79 -17.41
N ALA A 331 22.98 16.93 -17.41
CA ALA A 331 23.59 18.24 -17.65
C ALA A 331 24.46 18.70 -16.47
N ILE A 332 24.02 18.45 -15.23
CA ILE A 332 24.78 18.81 -14.03
C ILE A 332 25.99 17.89 -13.86
N LEU A 333 25.83 16.57 -13.99
CA LEU A 333 26.95 15.64 -13.83
C LEU A 333 28.07 15.93 -14.84
N ARG A 334 27.73 16.20 -16.11
CA ARG A 334 28.72 16.61 -17.13
C ARG A 334 29.44 17.91 -16.77
N ARG A 335 28.77 18.82 -16.06
CA ARG A 335 29.36 20.09 -15.65
C ARG A 335 30.32 19.87 -14.48
N ILE A 336 29.94 19.04 -13.50
CA ILE A 336 30.80 18.68 -12.37
C ILE A 336 32.12 18.10 -12.87
N THR A 337 32.10 17.13 -13.81
CA THR A 337 33.31 16.49 -14.37
C THR A 337 34.27 17.46 -15.09
N ARG A 338 33.84 18.69 -15.36
CA ARG A 338 34.61 19.71 -16.11
C ARG A 338 34.88 20.97 -15.30
N SER A 339 34.40 21.02 -14.06
CA SER A 339 34.44 22.21 -13.22
C SER A 339 35.63 22.20 -12.28
N THR A 340 35.91 23.37 -11.70
CA THR A 340 36.96 23.55 -10.68
C THR A 340 36.35 24.01 -9.37
N SER A 341 37.14 24.07 -8.28
CA SER A 341 36.67 24.49 -6.95
C SER A 341 36.00 25.88 -6.94
N LYS A 342 36.35 26.76 -7.89
CA LYS A 342 35.71 28.08 -8.06
C LYS A 342 34.25 27.99 -8.52
N ASP A 343 33.87 26.92 -9.20
CA ASP A 343 32.51 26.71 -9.71
C ASP A 343 31.58 26.05 -8.68
N ALA A 344 32.14 25.50 -7.59
CA ALA A 344 31.41 24.68 -6.62
C ALA A 344 30.20 25.42 -6.03
N ALA A 345 30.35 26.68 -5.62
CA ALA A 345 29.25 27.46 -5.06
C ALA A 345 28.09 27.67 -6.05
N ALA A 346 28.41 27.94 -7.32
CA ALA A 346 27.41 28.14 -8.38
C ALA A 346 26.72 26.82 -8.78
N LEU A 347 27.46 25.70 -8.75
CA LEU A 347 26.91 24.37 -8.98
C LEU A 347 25.98 23.95 -7.85
N ARG A 348 26.34 24.22 -6.60
CA ARG A 348 25.50 23.93 -5.43
C ARG A 348 24.16 24.68 -5.51
N ASP A 349 24.19 25.99 -5.74
CA ASP A 349 22.97 26.80 -5.88
C ASP A 349 22.07 26.29 -7.03
N ARG A 350 22.67 25.86 -8.14
CA ARG A 350 21.94 25.28 -9.26
C ARG A 350 21.31 23.93 -8.92
N ILE A 351 22.02 23.06 -8.21
CA ILE A 351 21.48 21.78 -7.73
C ILE A 351 20.31 22.03 -6.77
N ASP A 352 20.40 23.06 -5.94
CA ASP A 352 19.35 23.34 -4.96
C ASP A 352 18.04 23.83 -5.57
N ARG A 353 18.11 24.64 -6.62
CA ARG A 353 16.94 25.23 -7.29
C ARG A 353 16.32 24.38 -8.38
N THR A 354 16.97 23.28 -8.78
CA THR A 354 16.54 22.46 -9.92
C THR A 354 15.90 21.16 -9.44
N VAL A 355 14.75 20.78 -10.02
CA VAL A 355 14.17 19.45 -9.80
C VAL A 355 15.03 18.43 -10.54
N LEU A 356 15.63 17.50 -9.78
CA LEU A 356 16.71 16.63 -10.23
C LEU A 356 16.48 15.19 -9.78
N ALA A 357 16.82 14.23 -10.64
CA ALA A 357 17.08 12.88 -10.20
C ALA A 357 18.37 12.84 -9.36
N GLU A 358 18.39 12.05 -8.28
CA GLU A 358 19.58 11.82 -7.44
C GLU A 358 20.22 13.09 -6.85
N LYS A 359 19.43 14.11 -6.50
CA LYS A 359 19.91 15.40 -5.94
C LYS A 359 20.94 15.22 -4.81
N ASN A 360 20.64 14.34 -3.86
CA ASN A 360 21.51 14.10 -2.69
C ASN A 360 22.87 13.51 -3.08
N TRP A 361 22.92 12.66 -4.10
CA TRP A 361 24.17 12.08 -4.57
C TRP A 361 25.02 13.15 -5.30
N LEU A 362 24.41 14.00 -6.14
CA LEU A 362 25.12 15.09 -6.81
C LEU A 362 25.73 16.09 -5.82
N LEU A 363 25.02 16.41 -4.73
CA LEU A 363 25.56 17.26 -3.66
C LEU A 363 26.75 16.60 -2.96
N LYS A 364 26.65 15.30 -2.64
CA LYS A 364 27.74 14.55 -2.02
C LYS A 364 28.98 14.51 -2.91
N VAL A 365 28.81 14.29 -4.22
CA VAL A 365 29.90 14.31 -5.20
C VAL A 365 30.59 15.68 -5.23
N LEU A 366 29.80 16.76 -5.26
CA LEU A 366 30.34 18.12 -5.26
C LEU A 366 31.16 18.43 -3.99
N ASP A 367 30.72 17.91 -2.84
CA ASP A 367 31.40 18.05 -1.54
C ASP A 367 32.67 17.17 -1.41
N GLN A 368 32.82 16.15 -2.27
CA GLN A 368 33.98 15.26 -2.27
C GLN A 368 35.10 15.79 -3.17
N ASP A 369 34.75 16.42 -4.28
CA ASP A 369 35.71 16.88 -5.29
C ASP A 369 36.24 18.29 -5.07
N PHE A 370 35.55 19.09 -4.26
CA PHE A 370 35.89 20.49 -3.93
C PHE A 370 35.75 20.74 -2.44
#